data_AF-A0A5C5SWA1-F1
#
_entry.id   AF-A0A5C5SWA1-F1
#
_cell.length_a   1.000
_cell.length_b   1.000
_cell.length_c   1.000
_cell.angle_alpha   90.00
_cell.angle_beta   90.00
_cell.angle_gamma   90.00
#
_symmetry.space_group_name_H-M   'P 1'
#
loop_
_entity.id
_entity.type
_entity.pdbx_description
1 polymer ?
#
loop_
_entity_poly.entity_id
_entity_poly.type
_entity_poly.pdbx_seq_one_letter_code
_entity_poly.pdbx_strand_id
1 'polypeptide(L)'
;MKAPLLEKVQHALRQIEPMAAHDWPPARSIARQLRWCVAYLTDQPREERPGPFSMGLIATREFDMYGDQPELAALISEIQSDMERLLAAAPSP
;
A
#
# COMPACT_ATOMS: atom_id res chain seq x y z
N MET A 1 3.92 -3.32 -17.32
CA MET A 1 2.51 -3.68 -17.12
C MET A 1 2.07 -3.18 -15.75
N LYS A 2 1.21 -2.16 -15.66
CA LYS A 2 0.74 -1.59 -14.38
C LYS A 2 -0.54 -2.26 -13.84
N ALA A 3 -1.32 -2.90 -14.72
CA ALA A 3 -2.64 -3.46 -14.38
C ALA A 3 -2.63 -4.52 -13.27
N PRO A 4 -1.72 -5.53 -13.26
CA PRO A 4 -1.71 -6.52 -12.19
C PRO A 4 -1.39 -5.92 -10.81
N LEU A 5 -0.51 -4.92 -10.78
CA LEU A 5 -0.16 -4.22 -9.53
C LEU A 5 -1.32 -3.34 -9.04
N LEU A 6 -2.02 -2.66 -9.97
CA LEU A 6 -3.20 -1.86 -9.63
C LEU A 6 -4.30 -2.72 -8.98
N GLU A 7 -4.56 -3.91 -9.53
CA GLU A 7 -5.54 -4.83 -8.96
C GLU A 7 -5.19 -5.25 -7.53
N LYS A 8 -3.91 -5.59 -7.27
CA LYS A 8 -3.42 -5.91 -5.92
C LYS A 8 -3.62 -4.73 -4.96
N VAL A 9 -3.22 -3.52 -5.36
CA VAL A 9 -3.37 -2.30 -4.55
C VAL A 9 -4.84 -2.05 -4.21
N GLN A 10 -5.73 -2.12 -5.20
CA GLN A 10 -7.16 -1.92 -4.99
C GLN A 10 -7.78 -3.01 -4.09
N HIS A 11 -7.32 -4.26 -4.24
CA HIS A 11 -7.75 -5.36 -3.40
C HIS A 11 -7.34 -5.15 -1.93
N ALA A 12 -6.06 -4.84 -1.67
CA ALA A 12 -5.57 -4.54 -0.32
C ALA A 12 -6.29 -3.32 0.27
N LEU A 13 -6.52 -2.28 -0.53
CA LEU A 13 -7.20 -1.06 -0.07
C LEU A 13 -8.63 -1.37 0.40
N ARG A 14 -9.40 -2.20 -0.33
CA ARG A 14 -10.76 -2.61 0.10
C ARG A 14 -10.77 -3.33 1.45
N GLN A 15 -9.71 -4.03 1.81
CA GLN A 15 -9.60 -4.72 3.11
C GLN A 15 -9.20 -3.76 4.23
N ILE A 16 -8.32 -2.78 3.95
CA ILE A 16 -7.79 -1.85 4.95
C ILE A 16 -8.76 -0.69 5.25
N GLU A 17 -9.52 -0.21 4.25
CA GLU A 17 -10.44 0.92 4.37
C GLU A 17 -11.42 0.81 5.55
N PRO A 18 -12.13 -0.32 5.75
CA PRO A 18 -12.99 -0.49 6.92
C PRO A 18 -12.25 -0.30 8.24
N MET A 19 -11.01 -0.80 8.36
CA MET A 19 -10.23 -0.69 9.58
C MET A 19 -9.74 0.76 9.80
N ALA A 20 -9.36 1.44 8.71
CA ALA A 20 -8.98 2.84 8.74
C ALA A 20 -10.13 3.77 9.15
N ALA A 21 -11.37 3.42 8.79
CA ALA A 21 -12.58 4.16 9.14
C ALA A 21 -12.92 4.07 10.65
N HIS A 22 -12.41 3.07 11.37
CA HIS A 22 -12.56 2.93 12.82
C HIS A 22 -11.44 3.64 13.61
N ASP A 23 -10.80 4.62 12.99
CA ASP A 23 -9.72 5.42 13.58
C ASP A 23 -8.50 4.65 14.08
N TRP A 24 -8.25 3.45 13.56
CA TRP A 24 -7.06 2.69 13.87
C TRP A 24 -5.83 3.27 13.13
N PRO A 25 -4.84 3.84 13.84
CA PRO A 25 -3.75 4.60 13.20
C PRO A 25 -2.89 3.80 12.19
N PRO A 26 -2.51 2.53 12.45
CA PRO A 26 -1.79 1.72 11.47
C PRO A 26 -2.55 1.54 10.16
N ALA A 27 -3.83 1.19 10.21
CA ALA A 27 -4.66 1.06 9.01
C ALA A 27 -4.81 2.39 8.26
N ARG A 28 -4.97 3.54 8.95
CA ARG A 28 -4.98 4.84 8.27
C ARG A 28 -3.68 5.14 7.53
N SER A 29 -2.53 4.80 8.12
CA SER A 29 -1.22 4.98 7.50
C SER A 29 -1.05 4.11 6.25
N ILE A 30 -1.46 2.83 6.34
CA ILE A 30 -1.45 1.90 5.21
C ILE A 30 -2.41 2.38 4.11
N ALA A 31 -3.65 2.74 4.46
CA ALA A 31 -4.64 3.23 3.50
C ALA A 31 -4.15 4.46 2.73
N ARG A 32 -3.54 5.44 3.42
CA ARG A 32 -2.96 6.63 2.79
C ARG A 32 -1.90 6.26 1.74
N GLN A 33 -1.00 5.33 2.07
CA GLN A 33 0.04 4.88 1.15
C GLN A 33 -0.54 4.12 -0.05
N LEU A 34 -1.52 3.22 0.18
CA LEU A 34 -2.22 2.49 -0.87
C LEU A 34 -3.00 3.42 -1.82
N ARG A 35 -3.69 4.44 -1.29
CA ARG A 35 -4.38 5.45 -2.13
C ARG A 35 -3.41 6.22 -3.01
N TRP A 36 -2.25 6.60 -2.47
CA TRP A 36 -1.20 7.22 -3.28
C TRP A 36 -0.73 6.29 -4.41
N CYS A 37 -0.57 4.99 -4.12
CA CYS A 37 -0.22 3.99 -5.13
C CYS A 37 -1.28 3.89 -6.23
N VAL A 38 -2.58 3.88 -5.88
CA VAL A 38 -3.67 3.91 -6.87
C VAL A 38 -3.51 5.13 -7.78
N ALA A 39 -3.41 6.33 -7.19
CA ALA A 39 -3.32 7.56 -7.96
C ALA A 39 -2.10 7.58 -8.90
N TYR A 40 -0.94 7.09 -8.45
CA TYR A 40 0.25 6.95 -9.29
C TYR A 40 0.06 5.95 -10.44
N LEU A 41 -0.58 4.80 -10.18
CA LEU A 41 -0.77 3.74 -11.17
C LEU A 41 -1.83 4.10 -12.22
N THR A 42 -2.82 4.92 -11.87
CA THR A 42 -3.88 5.40 -12.76
C THR A 42 -3.60 6.78 -13.36
N ASP A 43 -2.41 7.34 -13.13
CA ASP A 43 -2.00 8.68 -13.58
C ASP A 43 -2.98 9.79 -13.15
N GLN A 44 -3.56 9.64 -11.96
CA GLN A 44 -4.41 10.65 -11.35
C GLN A 44 -3.57 11.68 -10.58
N PRO A 45 -4.08 12.90 -10.37
CA PRO A 45 -3.50 13.85 -9.44
C PRO A 45 -3.30 13.20 -8.07
N ARG A 46 -2.11 13.41 -7.49
CA ARG A 46 -1.70 12.81 -6.23
C ARG A 46 -0.98 13.84 -5.39
N GLU A 47 -1.08 13.70 -4.08
CA GLU A 47 -0.23 14.43 -3.14
C GLU A 47 1.25 14.09 -3.37
N GLU A 48 2.14 14.90 -2.81
CA GLU A 48 3.55 14.57 -2.74
C GLU A 48 3.74 13.16 -2.17
N ARG A 49 4.73 12.44 -2.71
CA ARG A 49 4.99 11.07 -2.28
C ARG A 49 5.29 11.08 -0.78
N PRO A 50 4.59 10.25 0.02
CA PRO A 50 4.87 10.13 1.44
C PRO A 50 6.17 9.34 1.64
N GLY A 51 7.33 9.98 1.46
CA GLY A 51 8.66 9.40 1.68
C GLY A 51 8.86 7.98 1.11
N PRO A 52 9.81 7.20 1.67
CA PRO A 52 9.84 5.75 1.50
C PRO A 52 8.56 5.12 2.08
N PHE A 53 8.05 4.08 1.41
CA PHE A 53 6.89 3.38 1.95
C PHE A 53 7.26 2.60 3.21
N SER A 54 6.32 2.56 4.15
CA SER A 54 6.43 1.81 5.40
C SER A 54 5.28 0.81 5.58
N MET A 55 4.33 0.77 4.65
CA MET A 55 3.13 -0.05 4.76
C MET A 55 3.41 -1.54 4.93
N GLY A 56 4.46 -2.10 4.32
CA GLY A 56 4.87 -3.48 4.53
C GLY A 56 5.30 -3.75 5.96
N LEU A 57 6.19 -2.91 6.52
CA LEU A 57 6.63 -3.02 7.92
C LEU A 57 5.46 -2.90 8.90
N ILE A 58 4.55 -1.95 8.67
CA ILE A 58 3.37 -1.78 9.50
C ILE A 58 2.49 -3.04 9.38
N ALA A 59 2.23 -3.52 8.16
CA ALA A 59 1.38 -4.68 7.93
C ALA A 59 1.93 -5.96 8.57
N THR A 60 3.24 -6.22 8.48
CA THR A 60 3.87 -7.36 9.17
C THR A 60 3.69 -7.29 10.68
N ARG A 61 3.84 -6.12 11.30
CA ARG A 61 3.65 -5.99 12.75
C ARG A 61 2.20 -6.22 13.16
N GLU A 62 1.28 -5.57 12.47
CA GLU A 62 -0.11 -5.49 12.91
C GLU A 62 -0.96 -6.66 12.47
N PHE A 63 -0.73 -7.24 11.29
CA PHE A 63 -1.55 -8.30 10.73
C PHE A 63 -0.93 -9.70 10.84
N ASP A 64 0.39 -9.81 10.92
CA ASP A 64 1.09 -11.09 11.02
C ASP A 64 1.60 -11.33 12.45
N MET A 65 2.47 -10.45 12.97
CA MET A 65 3.10 -10.66 14.28
C MET A 65 2.14 -10.55 15.47
N TYR A 66 1.25 -9.54 15.46
CA TYR A 66 0.27 -9.31 16.52
C TYR A 66 -1.17 -9.61 16.10
N GLY A 67 -1.40 -9.81 14.81
CA GLY A 67 -2.70 -10.12 14.22
C GLY A 67 -2.84 -11.58 13.81
N ASP A 68 -3.87 -11.85 13.02
CA ASP A 68 -4.23 -13.18 12.52
C ASP A 68 -4.47 -13.20 10.99
N GLN A 69 -3.95 -12.20 10.28
CA GLN A 69 -4.10 -12.01 8.84
C GLN A 69 -2.72 -11.95 8.13
N PRO A 70 -1.90 -13.02 8.21
CA PRO A 70 -0.57 -13.03 7.61
C PRO A 70 -0.60 -12.89 6.08
N GLU A 71 -1.66 -13.36 5.42
CA GLU A 71 -1.84 -13.20 3.97
C GLU A 71 -2.02 -11.73 3.57
N LEU A 72 -2.72 -10.94 4.39
CA LEU A 72 -2.88 -9.50 4.19
C LEU A 72 -1.54 -8.77 4.38
N ALA A 73 -0.76 -9.18 5.39
CA ALA A 73 0.59 -8.67 5.61
C ALA A 73 1.52 -8.94 4.42
N ALA A 74 1.49 -10.18 3.91
CA ALA A 74 2.28 -10.60 2.76
C ALA A 74 1.89 -9.81 1.49
N LEU A 75 0.59 -9.65 1.24
CA LEU A 75 0.07 -8.89 0.11
C LEU A 75 0.56 -7.43 0.14
N ILE A 76 0.45 -6.75 1.29
CA ILE A 76 0.87 -5.35 1.42
C ILE A 76 2.39 -5.21 1.26
N SER A 77 3.16 -6.16 1.78
CA SER A 77 4.63 -6.19 1.63
C SER A 77 5.06 -6.42 0.18
N GLU A 78 4.35 -7.30 -0.54
CA GLU A 78 4.57 -7.53 -1.97
C GLU A 78 4.26 -6.26 -2.78
N ILE A 79 3.11 -5.62 -2.52
CA ILE A 79 2.73 -4.35 -3.16
C ILE A 79 3.80 -3.29 -2.95
N GLN A 80 4.32 -3.14 -1.72
CA GLN A 80 5.39 -2.19 -1.44
C GLN A 80 6.63 -2.48 -2.29
N SER A 81 7.07 -3.73 -2.32
CA SER A 81 8.25 -4.16 -3.10
C SER A 81 8.06 -3.92 -4.60
N ASP A 82 6.89 -4.22 -5.13
CA ASP A 82 6.54 -3.98 -6.54
C ASP A 82 6.51 -2.49 -6.88
N MET A 83 5.94 -1.67 -6.01
CA MET A 83 5.90 -0.21 -6.18
C MET A 83 7.29 0.42 -6.11
N GLU A 84 8.14 -0.01 -5.18
CA GLU A 84 9.51 0.48 -5.07
C GLU A 84 10.33 0.13 -6.32
N ARG A 85 10.19 -1.09 -6.84
CA ARG A 85 10.81 -1.50 -8.11
C ARG A 85 10.30 -0.68 -9.29
N LEU A 86 9.00 -0.44 -9.37
CA LEU A 86 8.39 0.38 -10.43
C LEU A 86 8.92 1.82 -10.39
N LEU A 87 9.02 2.41 -9.20
CA LEU A 87 9.47 3.79 -9.00
C LEU A 87 10.96 3.95 -9.25
N ALA A 88 11.78 2.94 -8.94
CA ALA A 88 13.22 2.95 -9.25
C ALA A 88 13.50 2.81 -10.75
N ALA A 89 12.60 2.14 -11.49
CA ALA A 89 12.71 1.98 -12.95
C ALA A 89 12.12 3.16 -13.74
N ALA A 90 11.34 4.04 -13.08
CA ALA A 90 10.87 5.27 -13.71
C ALA A 90 12.04 6.26 -13.83
N PRO A 91 12.29 6.86 -15.00
CA PRO A 91 13.28 7.94 -15.09
C PRO A 91 12.85 9.06 -14.13
N SER A 92 13.80 9.57 -13.35
CA SER A 92 13.58 10.80 -12.57
C SER A 92 13.08 11.89 -13.53
N PRO A 93 12.06 12.66 -13.14
CA PRO A 93 11.62 13.82 -13.91
C PRO A 93 12.75 14.84 -14.11
#